data_AF-A0A835I1I6-F1
#
_entry.id   AF-A0A835I1I6-F1
#
_cell.length_a   1.000
_cell.length_b   1.000
_cell.length_c   1.000
_cell.angle_alpha   90.00
_cell.angle_beta   90.00
_cell.angle_gamma   90.00
#
_symmetry.space_group_name_H-M   'P 1'
#
loop_
_entity.id
_entity.type
_entity.pdbx_description
1 polymer ?
#
loop_
_entity_poly.entity_id
_entity_poly.type
_entity_poly.pdbx_seq_one_letter_code
_entity_poly.pdbx_strand_id
1 'polypeptide(L)'
;MRKEGIKPSKFTFSSILKACSALDASEYGKQIHAQILESDLQSDEFIGSALFDLYSLYGCIEDGLRSWGLFSELLVSGRKLDEFTMSGALSACANLAASRSGELIQGHAVKTGLGCFVIVGTSLICMYAKSGDIDVA
;
A
#
# COMPACT_ATOMS: atom_id res chain seq x y z
N MET A 1 2.70 17.29 -22.06
CA MET A 1 2.22 15.89 -21.89
C MET A 1 0.77 15.71 -22.38
N ARG A 2 -0.29 15.85 -21.56
CA ARG A 2 -1.67 15.56 -22.05
C ARG A 2 -2.23 16.59 -23.04
N LYS A 3 -1.96 17.89 -22.85
CA LYS A 3 -2.34 18.95 -23.80
C LYS A 3 -1.65 18.82 -25.17
N GLU A 4 -0.63 17.96 -25.27
CA GLU A 4 0.11 17.68 -26.51
C GLU A 4 -0.28 16.32 -27.11
N GLY A 5 -1.33 15.66 -26.59
CA GLY A 5 -1.79 14.36 -27.07
C GLY A 5 -0.91 13.17 -26.67
N ILE A 6 0.10 13.38 -25.82
CA ILE A 6 1.00 12.31 -25.36
C ILE A 6 0.32 11.53 -24.25
N LYS A 7 0.03 10.25 -24.51
CA LYS A 7 -0.53 9.33 -23.50
C LYS A 7 0.49 9.10 -22.38
N PRO A 8 0.11 9.22 -21.09
CA PRO A 8 1.00 8.92 -19.99
C PRO A 8 1.48 7.47 -20.03
N SER A 9 2.75 7.24 -19.74
CA SER A 9 3.30 5.89 -19.61
C SER A 9 3.10 5.35 -18.19
N LYS A 10 3.33 4.05 -17.98
CA LYS A 10 3.36 3.46 -16.63
C LYS A 10 4.36 4.16 -15.69
N PHE A 11 5.50 4.63 -16.21
CA PHE A 11 6.46 5.40 -15.42
C PHE A 11 5.87 6.75 -15.00
N THR A 12 5.15 7.41 -15.90
CA THR A 12 4.47 8.68 -15.60
C THR A 12 3.43 8.49 -14.49
N PHE A 13 2.60 7.46 -14.60
CA PHE A 13 1.61 7.15 -13.57
C PHE A 13 2.24 6.78 -12.22
N SER A 14 3.27 5.92 -12.22
CA SER A 14 3.99 5.56 -10.99
C SER A 14 4.61 6.77 -10.30
N SER A 15 5.26 7.67 -11.05
CA SER A 15 5.81 8.91 -10.49
C SER A 15 4.74 9.83 -9.91
N ILE A 16 3.60 9.97 -10.59
CA ILE A 16 2.49 10.81 -10.10
C ILE A 16 1.90 10.20 -8.81
N LEU A 17 1.64 8.90 -8.79
CA LEU A 17 1.11 8.21 -7.60
C LEU A 17 2.03 8.35 -6.39
N LYS A 18 3.35 8.19 -6.59
CA LYS A 18 4.35 8.42 -5.53
C LYS A 18 4.34 9.87 -5.03
N ALA A 19 4.21 10.84 -5.94
CA ALA A 19 4.09 12.23 -5.55
C ALA A 19 2.78 12.50 -4.78
N CYS A 20 1.67 11.90 -5.19
CA CYS A 20 0.39 12.01 -4.48
C CYS A 20 0.46 11.41 -3.07
N SER A 21 1.10 10.25 -2.92
CA SER A 21 1.37 9.61 -1.63
C SER A 21 2.22 10.52 -0.72
N ALA A 22 3.30 11.11 -1.26
CA ALA A 22 4.19 12.00 -0.51
C ALA A 22 3.58 13.37 -0.15
N LEU A 23 2.62 13.86 -0.94
CA LEU A 23 1.97 15.16 -0.76
C LEU A 23 0.59 15.06 -0.08
N ASP A 24 0.21 13.89 0.45
CA ASP A 24 -1.11 13.64 1.05
C ASP A 24 -2.28 13.99 0.11
N ALA A 25 -2.07 13.85 -1.19
CA ALA A 25 -3.00 14.27 -2.24
C ALA A 25 -3.88 13.09 -2.73
N SER A 26 -4.57 12.45 -1.79
CA SER A 26 -5.36 11.22 -2.00
C SER A 26 -6.39 11.35 -3.12
N GLU A 27 -7.12 12.47 -3.16
CA GLU A 27 -8.18 12.71 -4.14
C GLU A 27 -7.64 12.80 -5.57
N TYR A 28 -6.45 13.39 -5.74
CA TYR A 28 -5.76 13.37 -7.03
C TYR A 28 -5.28 11.96 -7.37
N GLY A 29 -4.74 11.22 -6.40
CA GLY A 29 -4.36 9.83 -6.57
C GLY A 29 -5.52 8.93 -7.05
N LYS A 30 -6.73 9.12 -6.49
CA LYS A 30 -7.96 8.42 -6.91
C LYS A 30 -8.35 8.75 -8.35
N GLN A 31 -8.22 10.01 -8.77
CA GLN A 31 -8.46 10.40 -10.17
C GLN A 31 -7.45 9.75 -11.13
N ILE A 32 -6.19 9.67 -10.72
CA ILE A 32 -5.15 8.99 -11.49
C ILE A 32 -5.41 7.48 -11.55
N HIS A 33 -5.90 6.89 -10.47
CA HIS A 33 -6.29 5.49 -10.42
C HIS A 33 -7.38 5.16 -11.46
N ALA A 34 -8.39 6.02 -11.62
CA ALA A 34 -9.40 5.86 -12.67
C ALA A 34 -8.79 5.86 -14.09
N GLN A 35 -7.77 6.68 -14.33
CA GLN A 35 -7.10 6.74 -15.64
C GLN A 35 -6.20 5.52 -15.90
N ILE A 36 -5.68 4.90 -14.84
CA ILE A 36 -4.93 3.65 -14.92
C ILE A 36 -5.85 2.49 -15.30
N LEU A 37 -7.08 2.46 -14.76
CA LEU A 37 -8.12 1.51 -15.16
C LEU A 37 -8.41 1.61 -16.66
N GLU A 38 -8.60 2.83 -17.19
CA GLU A 38 -8.81 3.07 -18.62
C GLU A 38 -7.62 2.69 -19.51
N SER A 39 -6.42 2.59 -18.93
CA SER A 39 -5.20 2.26 -19.65
C SER A 39 -4.83 0.77 -19.53
N ASP A 40 -5.63 -0.05 -18.84
CA ASP A 40 -5.37 -1.46 -18.53
C ASP A 40 -4.01 -1.70 -17.83
N LEU A 41 -3.56 -0.72 -17.03
CA LEU A 41 -2.27 -0.77 -16.33
C LEU A 41 -2.37 -1.19 -14.86
N GLN A 42 -3.57 -1.56 -14.39
CA GLN A 42 -3.83 -1.95 -13.00
C GLN A 42 -2.96 -3.12 -12.54
N SER A 43 -2.81 -4.12 -13.40
CA SER A 43 -2.02 -5.32 -13.13
C SER A 43 -0.52 -5.12 -13.38
N ASP A 44 -0.10 -3.93 -13.84
CA ASP A 44 1.34 -3.64 -13.92
C ASP A 44 1.90 -3.56 -12.51
N GLU A 45 2.92 -4.37 -12.28
CA GLU A 45 3.59 -4.53 -11.00
C GLU A 45 3.92 -3.19 -10.33
N PHE A 46 4.49 -2.24 -11.08
CA PHE A 46 4.97 -0.96 -10.54
C PHE A 46 3.83 0.00 -10.24
N ILE A 47 2.74 -0.13 -10.98
CA ILE A 47 1.51 0.63 -10.76
C ILE A 47 0.77 0.11 -9.54
N GLY A 48 0.61 -1.21 -9.41
CA GLY A 48 -0.03 -1.84 -8.25
C GLY A 48 0.67 -1.48 -6.94
N SER A 49 2.01 -1.48 -6.91
CA SER A 49 2.79 -1.01 -5.75
C SER A 49 2.59 0.47 -5.45
N ALA A 50 2.62 1.34 -6.47
CA ALA A 50 2.40 2.78 -6.25
C ALA A 50 0.94 3.10 -5.82
N LEU A 51 -0.04 2.33 -6.29
CA LEU A 51 -1.43 2.41 -5.84
C LEU A 51 -1.58 1.90 -4.41
N PHE A 52 -0.89 0.82 -4.06
CA PHE A 52 -0.85 0.31 -2.70
C PHE A 52 -0.28 1.38 -1.75
N ASP A 53 0.86 2.00 -2.07
CA ASP A 53 1.46 3.07 -1.27
C ASP A 53 0.54 4.29 -1.15
N LEU A 54 -0.17 4.63 -2.22
CA LEU A 54 -1.19 5.66 -2.21
C LEU A 54 -2.27 5.29 -1.18
N TYR A 55 -2.95 4.16 -1.35
CA TYR A 55 -4.12 3.80 -0.52
C TYR A 55 -3.78 3.43 0.92
N SER A 56 -2.58 2.91 1.20
CA SER A 56 -2.19 2.45 2.53
C SER A 56 -1.99 3.56 3.55
N LEU A 57 -1.74 4.79 3.09
CA LEU A 57 -1.54 5.94 3.97
C LEU A 57 -2.84 6.62 4.39
N TYR A 58 -3.97 6.30 3.74
CA TYR A 58 -5.23 6.99 3.97
C TYR A 58 -6.16 6.21 4.93
N GLY A 59 -6.79 6.93 5.85
CA GLY A 59 -7.52 6.37 7.00
C GLY A 59 -8.97 5.94 6.75
N CYS A 60 -9.43 5.92 5.50
CA CYS A 60 -10.80 5.50 5.17
C CYS A 60 -10.89 3.98 4.99
N ILE A 61 -11.99 3.38 5.42
CA ILE A 61 -12.23 1.93 5.32
C ILE A 61 -12.15 1.45 3.87
N GLU A 62 -12.74 2.19 2.93
CA GLU A 62 -12.71 1.84 1.51
C GLU A 62 -11.28 1.85 0.94
N ASP A 63 -10.48 2.84 1.32
CA ASP A 63 -9.08 2.96 0.92
C ASP A 63 -8.24 1.80 1.50
N GLY A 64 -8.49 1.44 2.77
CA GLY A 64 -7.87 0.27 3.41
C GLY A 64 -8.22 -1.05 2.71
N LEU A 65 -9.48 -1.26 2.31
CA LEU A 65 -9.89 -2.46 1.58
C LEU A 65 -9.25 -2.54 0.19
N ARG A 66 -9.14 -1.40 -0.51
CA ARG A 66 -8.44 -1.32 -1.80
C ARG A 66 -6.95 -1.61 -1.65
N SER A 67 -6.30 -1.03 -0.64
CA SER A 67 -4.92 -1.34 -0.28
C SER A 67 -4.73 -2.84 -0.03
N TRP A 68 -5.62 -3.46 0.75
CA TRP A 68 -5.57 -4.89 1.03
C TRP A 68 -5.70 -5.76 -0.23
N GLY A 69 -6.60 -5.41 -1.15
CA GLY A 69 -6.74 -6.10 -2.44
C GLY A 69 -5.44 -6.04 -3.25
N LEU A 70 -4.85 -4.85 -3.37
CA LEU A 70 -3.58 -4.65 -4.07
C LEU A 70 -2.42 -5.40 -3.39
N PHE A 71 -2.38 -5.41 -2.05
CA PHE A 71 -1.39 -6.18 -1.29
C PHE A 71 -1.49 -7.68 -1.57
N SER A 72 -2.71 -8.23 -1.62
CA SER A 72 -2.95 -9.63 -1.95
C SER A 72 -2.47 -9.97 -3.36
N GLU A 73 -2.70 -9.08 -4.34
CA GLU A 73 -2.19 -9.27 -5.70
C GLU A 73 -0.66 -9.21 -5.77
N LEU A 74 -0.02 -8.32 -5.00
CA LEU A 74 1.44 -8.23 -4.90
C LEU A 74 2.05 -9.51 -4.32
N LEU A 75 1.39 -10.12 -3.32
CA LEU A 75 1.79 -11.41 -2.74
C LEU A 75 1.66 -12.56 -3.74
N VAL A 76 0.54 -12.64 -4.47
CA VAL A 76 0.29 -13.70 -5.46
C VAL A 76 1.23 -13.57 -6.65
N SER A 77 1.60 -12.35 -7.02
CA SER A 77 2.56 -12.07 -8.10
C SER A 77 4.00 -12.46 -7.76
N GLY A 78 4.27 -12.93 -6.53
CA GLY A 78 5.57 -13.48 -6.15
C GLY A 78 6.66 -12.44 -5.89
N ARG A 79 6.28 -11.17 -5.65
CA ARG A 79 7.25 -10.14 -5.29
C ARG A 79 7.88 -10.41 -3.93
N LYS A 80 9.16 -10.02 -3.81
CA LYS A 80 9.80 -9.80 -2.51
C LYS A 80 9.27 -8.48 -1.95
N LEU A 81 8.42 -8.55 -0.94
CA LEU A 81 7.95 -7.36 -0.22
C LEU A 81 9.17 -6.61 0.33
N ASP A 82 9.14 -5.28 0.22
CA ASP A 82 10.12 -4.43 0.89
C ASP A 82 9.58 -3.92 2.24
N GLU A 83 10.46 -3.36 3.05
CA GLU A 83 10.15 -2.83 4.38
C GLU A 83 9.07 -1.73 4.35
N PHE A 84 8.98 -0.96 3.25
CA PHE A 84 8.00 0.10 3.09
C PHE A 84 6.61 -0.47 2.79
N THR A 85 6.54 -1.47 1.92
CA THR A 85 5.30 -2.18 1.57
C THR A 85 4.71 -2.85 2.80
N MET A 86 5.55 -3.51 3.61
CA MET A 86 5.14 -4.13 4.87
C MET A 86 4.62 -3.11 5.88
N SER A 87 5.33 -1.99 6.02
CA SER A 87 4.91 -0.88 6.88
C SER A 87 3.55 -0.29 6.45
N GLY A 88 3.35 -0.09 5.15
CA GLY A 88 2.08 0.36 4.60
C GLY A 88 0.95 -0.62 4.88
N ALA A 89 1.21 -1.93 4.74
CA ALA A 89 0.19 -2.97 4.92
C ALA A 89 -0.27 -3.04 6.38
N LEU A 90 0.69 -2.94 7.32
CA LEU A 90 0.42 -2.87 8.75
C LEU A 90 -0.37 -1.62 9.12
N SER A 91 -0.02 -0.47 8.52
CA SER A 91 -0.75 0.78 8.74
C SER A 91 -2.19 0.71 8.23
N ALA A 92 -2.42 0.09 7.08
CA ALA A 92 -3.75 -0.18 6.55
C ALA A 92 -4.55 -1.12 7.47
N CYS A 93 -3.92 -2.20 7.97
CA CYS A 93 -4.55 -3.11 8.94
C CYS A 93 -4.92 -2.40 10.25
N ALA A 94 -4.07 -1.48 10.70
CA ALA A 94 -4.32 -0.65 11.88
C ALA A 94 -5.58 0.22 11.72
N ASN A 95 -5.79 0.79 10.53
CA ASN A 95 -6.96 1.62 10.23
C ASN A 95 -8.24 0.78 10.05
N LEU A 96 -8.12 -0.48 9.62
CA LEU A 96 -9.24 -1.41 9.47
C LEU A 96 -9.59 -2.18 10.75
N ALA A 97 -8.82 -1.99 11.84
CA ALA A 97 -8.88 -2.82 13.05
C ALA A 97 -8.83 -4.33 12.75
N ALA A 98 -8.08 -4.71 11.71
CA ALA A 98 -7.99 -6.07 11.20
C ALA A 98 -6.82 -6.82 11.85
N SER A 99 -6.97 -7.18 13.13
CA SER A 99 -5.92 -7.86 13.94
C SER A 99 -5.36 -9.11 13.27
N ARG A 100 -6.25 -9.97 12.75
CA ARG A 100 -5.86 -11.21 12.06
C ARG A 100 -4.99 -10.98 10.82
N SER A 101 -5.26 -9.92 10.06
CA SER A 101 -4.45 -9.56 8.89
C SER A 101 -3.07 -9.06 9.31
N GLY A 102 -3.02 -8.30 10.40
CA GLY A 102 -1.77 -7.84 11.01
C GLY A 102 -0.86 -8.98 11.47
N GLU A 103 -1.41 -10.01 12.12
CA GLU A 103 -0.67 -11.22 12.52
C GLU A 103 -0.06 -11.96 11.33
N LEU A 104 -0.81 -12.09 10.22
CA LEU A 104 -0.31 -12.72 8.99
C LEU A 104 0.87 -11.94 8.40
N ILE A 105 0.78 -10.61 8.38
CA ILE A 105 1.85 -9.74 7.91
C ILE A 105 3.06 -9.83 8.85
N GLN A 106 2.86 -9.83 10.17
CA GLN A 106 3.94 -10.04 11.13
C GLN A 106 4.66 -11.38 10.91
N GLY A 107 3.92 -12.47 10.75
CA GLY A 107 4.49 -13.80 10.46
C GLY A 107 5.30 -13.80 9.17
N HIS A 108 4.82 -13.10 8.14
CA HIS A 108 5.55 -12.91 6.90
C HIS A 108 6.82 -12.06 7.08
N ALA A 109 6.75 -10.98 7.87
CA ALA A 109 7.87 -10.10 8.17
C ALA A 109 9.00 -10.84 8.89
N VAL A 110 8.66 -11.70 9.85
CA VAL A 110 9.62 -12.55 10.57
C VAL A 110 10.26 -13.56 9.61
N LYS A 111 9.46 -14.22 8.76
CA LYS A 111 9.95 -15.25 7.84
C LYS A 111 10.87 -14.70 6.76
N THR A 112 10.64 -13.47 6.31
CA THR A 112 11.46 -12.79 5.30
C THR A 112 12.62 -11.99 5.87
N GLY A 113 12.70 -11.85 7.20
CA GLY A 113 13.70 -11.02 7.89
C GLY A 113 13.41 -9.53 7.84
N LEU A 114 12.26 -9.11 7.30
CA LEU A 114 11.84 -7.70 7.25
C LEU A 114 11.42 -7.15 8.63
N GLY A 115 11.16 -8.03 9.60
CA GLY A 115 10.86 -7.62 10.98
C GLY A 115 12.01 -6.90 11.69
N CYS A 116 13.24 -6.99 11.18
CA CYS A 116 14.40 -6.30 11.74
C CYS A 116 14.42 -4.79 11.43
N PHE A 117 13.65 -4.33 10.43
CA PHE A 117 13.63 -2.92 10.06
C PHE A 117 12.77 -2.12 11.05
N VAL A 118 13.34 -1.04 11.58
CA VAL A 118 12.69 -0.16 12.56
C VAL A 118 11.34 0.37 12.05
N ILE A 119 11.23 0.62 10.73
CA ILE A 119 9.98 1.07 10.11
C ILE A 119 8.85 0.04 10.24
N VAL A 120 9.17 -1.25 10.06
CA VAL A 120 8.19 -2.34 10.20
C VAL A 120 7.80 -2.52 11.66
N GLY A 121 8.78 -2.45 12.59
CA GLY A 121 8.52 -2.51 14.02
C GLY A 121 7.61 -1.39 14.53
N THR A 122 7.85 -0.15 14.08
CA THR A 122 7.00 1.00 14.43
C THR A 122 5.56 0.81 13.94
N SER A 123 5.40 0.27 12.74
CA SER A 123 4.09 0.00 12.16
C SER A 123 3.36 -1.17 12.82
N LEU A 124 4.08 -2.20 13.30
CA LEU A 124 3.50 -3.27 14.13
C LEU A 124 2.94 -2.72 15.44
N ILE A 125 3.71 -1.88 16.14
CA ILE A 125 3.26 -1.23 17.37
C ILE A 125 1.99 -0.40 17.11
N CYS A 126 1.98 0.39 16.02
CA CYS A 126 0.81 1.17 15.62
C CYS A 126 -0.42 0.29 15.33
N MET A 127 -0.20 -0.86 14.67
CA MET A 127 -1.25 -1.82 14.33
C MET A 127 -1.88 -2.43 15.58
N TYR A 128 -1.07 -2.97 16.49
CA TYR A 128 -1.58 -3.58 17.72
C TYR A 128 -2.19 -2.55 18.67
N ALA A 129 -1.59 -1.36 18.79
CA ALA A 129 -2.13 -0.28 19.61
C ALA A 129 -3.54 0.15 19.16
N LYS A 130 -3.81 0.21 17.85
CA LYS A 130 -5.13 0.55 17.31
C LYS A 130 -6.12 -0.62 17.31
N SER A 131 -5.62 -1.86 17.21
CA SER A 131 -6.45 -3.07 17.18
C SER A 131 -6.88 -3.55 18.56
N GLY A 132 -6.30 -2.99 19.64
CA GLY A 132 -6.64 -3.33 21.03
C GLY A 132 -5.93 -4.58 21.58
N ASP A 133 -5.06 -5.21 20.79
CA ASP A 133 -4.25 -6.38 21.17
C ASP A 133 -2.87 -5.94 21.63
N ILE A 134 -2.77 -5.33 22.81
CA ILE A 134 -1.51 -4.74 23.31
C ILE A 134 -0.53 -5.83 23.82
N ASP A 135 -1.01 -7.05 24.05
CA ASP A 135 -0.20 -8.15 24.58
C ASP A 135 0.67 -8.87 23.53
N VAL A 136 0.52 -8.54 22.24
CA VAL A 136 1.13 -9.25 21.10
C VAL A 136 2.23 -8.43 20.37
N ALA A 137 2.41 -7.15 20.76
CA ALA A 137 3.40 -6.22 20.19
C ALA A 137 4.83 -6.47 20.72
#